data_AF-A0A7L3HFL9-F1
#
_entry.id   AF-A0A7L3HFL9-F1
#
_cell.length_a   1.000
_cell.length_b   1.000
_cell.length_c   1.000
_cell.angle_alpha   90.00
_cell.angle_beta   90.00
_cell.angle_gamma   90.00
#
_symmetry.space_group_name_H-M   'P 1'
#
loop_
_entity.id
_entity.type
_entity.pdbx_description
1 polymer ?
#
loop_
_entity_poly.entity_id
_entity_poly.type
_entity_poly.pdbx_seq_one_letter_code
_entity_poly.pdbx_strand_id
1 'polypeptide(L)'
;PLTDYMDGEGDWSPWSLCSVTCGSGSQKRTRSCGYACTATESRTCDRPNCPGIEDTFRTAATEVSLLAGSEDFNATKLFEVDTDSCERWMSCKSEFLKKYMHKVVNDLPSCPCSYPREVAYSTAEIYDRPKRKSFRWKDASGPKEKLEIYKPTARYCIRSMLSLESTTLAAQHCCYDDSMQLITRGKGAGTPNLISIEFSAELHYKVDILPWIICKGDWSRYNEARPPNNGQKCTENPSDEDYYKQFQEAREY
;
A
#
# COMPACT_ATOMS: atom_id res chain seq x y z
N PRO A 1 -37.85 -12.17 -31.70
CA PRO A 1 -37.52 -13.23 -30.71
C PRO A 1 -36.18 -12.93 -30.04
N LEU A 2 -36.24 -12.33 -28.85
CA LEU A 2 -35.08 -12.08 -27.98
C LEU A 2 -34.74 -13.39 -27.26
N THR A 3 -33.58 -13.97 -27.57
CA THR A 3 -33.00 -15.05 -26.76
C THR A 3 -32.19 -14.44 -25.62
N ASP A 4 -32.76 -14.61 -24.44
CA ASP A 4 -32.19 -14.44 -23.10
C ASP A 4 -30.85 -15.21 -22.98
N TYR A 5 -29.73 -14.47 -22.88
CA TYR A 5 -28.43 -15.03 -22.51
C TYR A 5 -28.34 -15.04 -20.99
N MET A 6 -28.84 -16.13 -20.41
CA MET A 6 -28.71 -16.44 -19.00
C MET A 6 -27.23 -16.43 -18.56
N ASP A 7 -27.00 -15.65 -17.53
CA ASP A 7 -25.80 -15.46 -16.72
C ASP A 7 -25.26 -16.81 -16.20
N GLY A 8 -24.09 -17.21 -16.69
CA GLY A 8 -23.38 -18.41 -16.23
C GLY A 8 -22.53 -18.10 -15.01
N GLU A 9 -23.14 -17.63 -13.92
CA GLU A 9 -22.46 -17.47 -12.63
C GLU A 9 -22.41 -18.84 -11.95
N GLY A 10 -21.21 -19.43 -11.83
CA GLY A 10 -21.01 -20.70 -11.14
C GLY A 10 -21.24 -20.55 -9.63
N ASP A 11 -21.72 -21.62 -8.98
CA ASP A 11 -21.92 -21.64 -7.54
C ASP A 11 -20.61 -21.42 -6.77
N TRP A 12 -20.74 -20.84 -5.56
CA TRP A 12 -19.62 -20.74 -4.62
C TRP A 12 -19.16 -22.11 -4.13
N SER A 13 -17.84 -22.31 -4.10
CA SER A 13 -17.21 -23.42 -3.41
C SER A 13 -17.58 -23.41 -1.93
N PRO A 14 -17.49 -24.57 -1.26
CA PRO A 14 -17.48 -24.58 0.20
C PRO A 14 -16.33 -23.72 0.74
N TRP A 15 -16.53 -23.18 1.94
CA TRP A 15 -15.48 -22.47 2.68
C TRP A 15 -14.29 -23.39 2.96
N SER A 16 -13.08 -22.87 2.79
CA SER A 16 -11.85 -23.54 3.19
C SER A 16 -11.85 -23.81 4.69
N LEU A 17 -10.99 -24.72 5.12
CA LEU A 17 -10.67 -24.85 6.54
C LEU A 17 -10.16 -23.51 7.08
N CYS A 18 -10.47 -23.25 8.34
CA CYS A 18 -9.99 -22.07 9.04
C CYS A 18 -8.46 -22.12 9.10
N SER A 19 -7.81 -21.00 8.77
CA SER A 19 -6.35 -20.88 8.61
C SER A 19 -5.55 -21.24 9.85
N VAL A 20 -6.19 -21.19 11.01
CA VAL A 20 -5.62 -21.56 12.31
C VAL A 20 -6.35 -22.77 12.87
N THR A 21 -5.75 -23.49 13.82
CA THR A 21 -6.39 -24.58 14.58
C THR A 21 -6.92 -24.12 15.94
N CYS A 22 -6.55 -22.91 16.38
CA CYS A 22 -6.96 -22.25 17.62
C CYS A 22 -6.84 -20.71 17.46
N GLY A 23 -7.63 -19.93 18.19
CA GLY A 23 -7.70 -18.46 18.06
C GLY A 23 -8.45 -17.97 16.81
N SER A 24 -8.33 -16.66 16.51
CA SER A 24 -8.99 -16.06 15.33
C SER A 24 -8.18 -16.29 14.05
N GLY A 25 -8.83 -16.86 13.03
CA GLY A 25 -8.26 -17.09 11.70
C GLY A 25 -9.19 -16.62 10.59
N SER A 26 -8.90 -17.08 9.37
CA SER A 26 -9.69 -16.76 8.18
C SER A 26 -10.04 -18.01 7.36
N GLN A 27 -11.17 -17.96 6.65
CA GLN A 27 -11.60 -18.94 5.65
C GLN A 27 -11.82 -18.24 4.32
N LYS A 28 -11.60 -18.96 3.21
CA LYS A 28 -11.80 -18.45 1.85
C LYS A 28 -12.72 -19.38 1.05
N ARG A 29 -13.51 -18.85 0.14
CA ARG A 29 -14.26 -19.62 -0.88
C ARG A 29 -14.13 -18.97 -2.25
N THR A 30 -14.33 -19.74 -3.32
CA THR A 30 -14.18 -19.27 -4.69
C THR A 30 -15.40 -19.61 -5.54
N ARG A 31 -15.71 -18.82 -6.57
CA ARG A 31 -16.71 -19.17 -7.61
C ARG A 31 -16.20 -18.82 -8.99
N SER A 32 -16.65 -19.54 -10.01
CA SER A 32 -16.38 -19.20 -11.41
C SER A 32 -17.39 -18.18 -11.91
N CYS A 33 -16.97 -17.07 -12.50
CA CYS A 33 -17.86 -16.04 -13.03
C CYS A 33 -17.94 -16.05 -14.58
N GLY A 34 -17.73 -17.21 -15.20
CA GLY A 34 -17.59 -17.36 -16.67
C GLY A 34 -16.19 -17.01 -17.19
N TYR A 35 -15.98 -17.09 -18.51
CA TYR A 35 -14.77 -16.68 -19.27
C TYR A 35 -13.48 -16.51 -18.45
N ALA A 36 -12.98 -17.61 -17.88
CA ALA A 36 -11.73 -17.69 -17.13
C ALA A 36 -11.58 -16.73 -15.91
N CYS A 37 -12.68 -16.30 -15.27
CA CYS A 37 -12.64 -15.51 -14.04
C CYS A 37 -13.05 -16.32 -12.81
N THR A 38 -12.34 -16.08 -11.69
CA THR A 38 -12.60 -16.69 -10.38
C THR A 38 -12.78 -15.58 -9.35
N ALA A 39 -13.97 -15.45 -8.79
CA ALA A 39 -14.22 -14.57 -7.64
C ALA A 39 -13.85 -15.28 -6.34
N THR A 40 -13.27 -14.55 -5.38
CA THR A 40 -12.85 -15.09 -4.08
C THR A 40 -13.45 -14.26 -2.95
N GLU A 41 -13.99 -14.91 -1.93
CA GLU A 41 -14.53 -14.28 -0.73
C GLU A 41 -13.79 -14.79 0.51
N SER A 42 -13.56 -13.92 1.49
CA SER A 42 -12.90 -14.27 2.76
C SER A 42 -13.73 -13.83 3.96
N ARG A 43 -13.79 -14.66 5.00
CA ARG A 43 -14.41 -14.33 6.29
C ARG A 43 -13.52 -14.74 7.47
N THR A 44 -13.76 -14.15 8.63
CA THR A 44 -13.14 -14.57 9.89
C THR A 44 -13.75 -15.88 10.40
N CYS A 45 -12.94 -16.65 11.11
CA CYS A 45 -13.36 -17.86 11.82
C CYS A 45 -12.70 -17.86 13.20
N ASP A 46 -13.52 -18.00 14.23
CA ASP A 46 -13.03 -18.06 15.62
C ASP A 46 -12.95 -19.51 16.08
N ARG A 47 -11.76 -19.90 16.57
CA ARG A 47 -11.50 -21.19 17.18
C ARG A 47 -11.19 -21.04 18.66
N PRO A 48 -11.27 -22.13 19.46
CA PRO A 48 -10.88 -22.10 20.86
C PRO A 48 -9.49 -21.49 21.03
N ASN A 49 -9.26 -20.77 22.11
CA ASN A 49 -7.96 -20.19 22.40
C ASN A 49 -6.87 -21.27 22.36
N CYS A 50 -5.70 -20.91 21.84
CA CYS A 50 -4.59 -21.85 21.76
C CYS A 50 -4.09 -22.21 23.16
N PRO A 51 -4.08 -23.51 23.54
CA PRO A 51 -3.48 -23.94 24.79
C PRO A 51 -1.97 -23.61 24.77
N GLY A 52 -1.46 -23.00 25.83
CA GLY A 52 -0.05 -22.62 25.98
C GLY A 52 0.27 -21.14 25.72
N ILE A 53 -0.71 -20.31 25.32
CA ILE A 53 -0.51 -18.84 25.26
C ILE A 53 -0.61 -18.23 26.66
N GLU A 54 -1.42 -18.76 27.58
CA GLU A 54 -1.48 -18.19 28.94
C GLU A 54 -0.19 -18.44 29.76
N ASP A 55 0.46 -19.59 29.58
CA ASP A 55 1.63 -19.97 30.38
C ASP A 55 2.92 -19.27 29.93
N THR A 56 3.08 -19.01 28.63
CA THR A 56 4.24 -18.26 28.12
C THR A 56 4.19 -16.79 28.51
N PHE A 57 3.00 -16.19 28.55
CA PHE A 57 2.80 -14.81 29.02
C PHE A 57 2.92 -14.68 30.54
N ARG A 58 2.44 -15.66 31.31
CA ARG A 58 2.61 -15.68 32.77
C ARG A 58 4.07 -15.86 33.17
N THR A 59 4.81 -16.74 32.49
CA THR A 59 6.25 -16.93 32.74
C THR A 59 7.05 -15.69 32.35
N ALA A 60 6.77 -15.05 31.21
CA ALA A 60 7.42 -13.80 30.81
C ALA A 60 7.12 -12.64 31.78
N ALA A 61 5.88 -12.51 32.25
CA ALA A 61 5.50 -11.50 33.25
C ALA A 61 6.16 -11.75 34.62
N THR A 62 6.34 -13.02 35.00
CA THR A 62 6.97 -13.41 36.26
C THR A 62 8.49 -13.18 36.23
N GLU A 63 9.15 -13.48 35.10
CA GLU A 63 10.58 -13.19 34.92
C GLU A 63 10.89 -11.69 34.90
N VAL A 64 10.01 -10.87 34.31
CA VAL A 64 10.14 -9.40 34.35
C VAL A 64 9.89 -8.84 35.77
N SER A 65 8.97 -9.44 36.52
CA SER A 65 8.68 -9.05 37.92
C SER A 65 9.81 -9.40 38.90
N LEU A 66 10.63 -10.39 38.59
CA LEU A 66 11.80 -10.77 39.40
C LEU A 66 13.02 -9.87 39.16
N LEU A 67 13.09 -9.16 38.03
CA LEU A 67 14.20 -8.27 37.67
C LEU A 67 14.01 -6.83 38.14
N ALA A 68 12.76 -6.37 38.25
CA ALA A 68 12.43 -5.01 38.69
C ALA A 68 11.89 -5.06 40.12
N GLY A 69 12.79 -4.89 41.10
CA GLY A 69 12.43 -4.75 42.51
C GLY A 69 11.24 -3.82 42.69
N SER A 70 10.28 -4.29 43.48
CA SER A 70 8.97 -3.67 43.75
C SER A 70 9.04 -2.16 43.99
N GLU A 71 8.24 -1.40 43.25
CA GLU A 71 7.02 -0.73 43.74
C GLU A 71 6.26 -0.12 42.55
N ASP A 72 4.95 -0.36 42.52
CA ASP A 72 3.93 0.19 41.60
C ASP A 72 4.13 -0.03 40.08
N PHE A 73 4.26 -1.28 39.64
CA PHE A 73 4.02 -1.61 38.23
C PHE A 73 2.53 -1.91 38.00
N ASN A 74 1.74 -0.87 37.73
CA ASN A 74 0.34 -1.01 37.36
C ASN A 74 0.26 -1.70 35.99
N ALA A 75 -0.14 -2.98 35.96
CA ALA A 75 -0.16 -3.81 34.76
C ALA A 75 -1.12 -3.31 33.66
N THR A 76 -1.99 -2.34 33.95
CA THR A 76 -2.75 -1.58 32.94
C THR A 76 -1.86 -0.68 32.07
N LYS A 77 -0.64 -0.34 32.51
CA LYS A 77 0.34 0.43 31.73
C LYS A 77 1.07 -0.42 30.69
N LEU A 78 1.06 -1.75 30.85
CA LEU A 78 1.54 -2.69 29.82
C LEU A 78 0.51 -2.84 28.67
N PHE A 79 -0.72 -2.40 28.90
CA PHE A 79 -1.79 -2.23 27.92
C PHE A 79 -2.10 -0.75 27.67
N GLU A 80 -1.09 0.13 27.68
CA GLU A 80 -1.17 1.37 26.91
C GLU A 80 -1.28 0.99 25.42
N VAL A 81 -2.50 0.66 25.01
CA VAL A 81 -2.98 0.60 23.62
C VAL A 81 -3.09 2.04 23.11
N ASP A 82 -1.99 2.77 23.15
CA ASP A 82 -1.88 4.11 22.55
C ASP A 82 -0.48 4.37 22.01
N THR A 83 0.16 3.33 21.49
CA THR A 83 1.25 3.54 20.53
C THR A 83 0.63 3.54 19.16
N ASP A 84 0.60 4.73 18.57
CA ASP A 84 0.05 4.96 17.25
C ASP A 84 0.64 3.95 16.24
N SER A 85 -0.26 3.21 15.59
CA SER A 85 0.10 2.15 14.66
C SER A 85 0.87 2.71 13.45
N CYS A 86 0.64 3.97 13.08
CA CYS A 86 1.39 4.65 12.04
C CYS A 86 2.82 4.94 12.50
N GLU A 87 3.01 5.42 13.72
CA GLU A 87 4.35 5.67 14.27
C GLU A 87 5.19 4.38 14.35
N ARG A 88 4.56 3.27 14.75
CA ARG A 88 5.21 1.94 14.72
C ARG A 88 5.64 1.53 13.31
N TRP A 89 4.80 1.79 12.30
CA TRP A 89 5.13 1.51 10.90
C TRP A 89 6.29 2.40 10.40
N MET A 90 6.22 3.70 10.64
CA MET A 90 7.26 4.67 10.27
C MET A 90 8.59 4.33 10.94
N SER A 91 8.54 3.87 12.19
CA SER A 91 9.72 3.53 13.00
C SER A 91 10.28 2.13 12.71
N CYS A 92 9.81 1.43 11.66
CA CYS A 92 10.30 0.10 11.32
C CYS A 92 11.77 0.11 10.87
N LYS A 93 12.67 -0.44 11.71
CA LYS A 93 14.13 -0.46 11.48
C LYS A 93 14.66 -1.76 10.86
N SER A 94 13.88 -2.41 9.99
CA SER A 94 14.31 -3.67 9.34
C SER A 94 15.47 -3.46 8.37
N GLU A 95 16.61 -4.13 8.57
CA GLU A 95 17.76 -4.09 7.66
C GLU A 95 17.44 -4.66 6.28
N PHE A 96 16.58 -5.68 6.21
CA PHE A 96 16.06 -6.18 4.95
C PHE A 96 15.30 -5.08 4.20
N LEU A 97 14.39 -4.38 4.89
CA LEU A 97 13.59 -3.32 4.29
C LEU A 97 14.48 -2.16 3.83
N LYS A 98 15.47 -1.73 4.64
CA LYS A 98 16.43 -0.70 4.23
C LYS A 98 17.18 -1.09 2.95
N LYS A 99 17.71 -2.31 2.89
CA LYS A 99 18.40 -2.83 1.70
C LYS A 99 17.46 -2.90 0.48
N TYR A 100 16.21 -3.30 0.70
CA TYR A 100 15.20 -3.33 -0.35
C TYR A 100 14.90 -1.92 -0.87
N MET A 101 14.66 -0.96 0.02
CA MET A 101 14.38 0.45 -0.34
C MET A 101 15.53 1.07 -1.15
N HIS A 102 16.79 0.77 -0.78
CA HIS A 102 17.95 1.19 -1.58
C HIS A 102 17.90 0.65 -3.01
N LYS A 103 17.52 -0.62 -3.20
CA LYS A 103 17.33 -1.19 -4.54
C LYS A 103 16.17 -0.52 -5.28
N VAL A 104 15.06 -0.26 -4.60
CA VAL A 104 13.89 0.42 -5.19
C VAL A 104 14.26 1.80 -5.73
N VAL A 105 14.95 2.62 -4.94
CA VAL A 105 15.41 3.95 -5.38
C VAL A 105 16.38 3.84 -6.57
N ASN A 106 17.18 2.77 -6.63
CA ASN A 106 18.13 2.54 -7.72
C ASN A 106 17.47 1.99 -9.01
N ASP A 107 16.43 1.17 -8.89
CA ASP A 107 15.78 0.53 -10.03
C ASP A 107 14.68 1.40 -10.64
N LEU A 108 13.97 2.20 -9.83
CA LEU A 108 12.80 2.92 -10.30
C LEU A 108 13.17 4.18 -11.10
N PRO A 109 12.43 4.47 -12.19
CA PRO A 109 12.61 5.70 -12.96
C PRO A 109 12.12 6.94 -12.19
N SER A 110 12.60 8.11 -12.62
CA SER A 110 12.03 9.38 -12.16
C SER A 110 10.67 9.66 -12.82
N CYS A 111 9.76 10.32 -12.11
CA CYS A 111 8.48 10.74 -12.68
C CYS A 111 8.68 11.79 -13.78
N PRO A 112 8.05 11.63 -14.96
CA PRO A 112 7.96 12.68 -15.97
C PRO A 112 7.21 13.90 -15.42
N CYS A 113 7.68 15.12 -15.71
CA CYS A 113 7.05 16.35 -15.22
C CYS A 113 5.66 16.62 -15.82
N SER A 114 5.35 16.04 -16.98
CA SER A 114 4.06 16.13 -17.65
C SER A 114 3.52 14.75 -17.98
N TYR A 115 2.19 14.59 -17.93
CA TYR A 115 1.54 13.33 -18.23
C TYR A 115 1.79 12.94 -19.72
N PRO A 116 2.40 11.77 -19.98
CA PRO A 116 2.68 11.32 -21.34
C PRO A 116 1.39 10.77 -21.97
N ARG A 117 0.71 11.58 -22.78
CA ARG A 117 -0.64 11.29 -23.31
C ARG A 117 -0.76 9.98 -24.08
N GLU A 118 0.35 9.48 -24.61
CA GLU A 118 0.44 8.20 -25.33
C GLU A 118 0.06 7.03 -24.41
N VAL A 119 0.32 7.14 -23.10
CA VAL A 119 0.02 6.08 -22.13
C VAL A 119 -1.48 5.82 -21.96
N ALA A 120 -2.33 6.79 -22.34
CA ALA A 120 -3.78 6.66 -22.25
C ALA A 120 -4.34 5.64 -23.25
N TYR A 121 -3.61 5.38 -24.34
CA TYR A 121 -4.06 4.48 -25.41
C TYR A 121 -3.24 3.20 -25.48
N SER A 122 -1.95 3.24 -25.09
CA SER A 122 -1.05 2.09 -25.14
C SER A 122 0.07 2.20 -24.12
N THR A 123 0.99 1.24 -24.09
CA THR A 123 2.25 1.42 -23.35
C THR A 123 3.12 2.49 -24.00
N ALA A 124 3.78 3.35 -23.22
CA ALA A 124 4.76 4.31 -23.71
C ALA A 124 6.15 4.01 -23.17
N GLU A 125 7.18 4.19 -23.99
CA GLU A 125 8.58 4.11 -23.58
C GLU A 125 9.15 5.52 -23.40
N ILE A 126 9.59 5.84 -22.19
CA ILE A 126 10.02 7.19 -21.79
C ILE A 126 11.45 7.12 -21.29
N TYR A 127 12.31 7.96 -21.86
CA TYR A 127 13.71 8.06 -21.46
C TYR A 127 13.86 8.82 -20.14
N ASP A 128 14.42 8.16 -19.14
CA ASP A 128 14.73 8.78 -17.85
C ASP A 128 16.17 9.30 -17.83
N ARG A 129 16.32 10.62 -17.85
CA ARG A 129 17.64 11.28 -17.94
C ARG A 129 18.56 10.96 -16.76
N PRO A 130 18.11 11.00 -15.49
CA PRO A 130 18.94 10.65 -14.34
C PRO A 130 19.46 9.20 -14.38
N LYS A 131 18.65 8.26 -14.85
CA LYS A 131 19.04 6.83 -14.97
C LYS A 131 19.72 6.48 -16.28
N ARG A 132 19.69 7.39 -17.27
CA ARG A 132 20.19 7.18 -18.63
C ARG A 132 19.60 5.94 -19.32
N LYS A 133 18.34 5.63 -19.03
CA LYS A 133 17.66 4.42 -19.50
C LYS A 133 16.20 4.71 -19.83
N SER A 134 15.65 4.00 -20.81
CA SER A 134 14.23 4.05 -21.12
C SER A 134 13.42 3.08 -20.25
N PHE A 135 12.25 3.53 -19.82
CA PHE A 135 11.32 2.74 -19.02
C PHE A 135 9.96 2.70 -19.70
N ARG A 136 9.27 1.57 -19.56
CA ARG A 136 7.92 1.41 -20.09
C ARG A 136 6.90 1.83 -19.04
N TRP A 137 5.90 2.58 -19.46
CA TRP A 137 4.85 3.13 -18.63
C TRP A 137 3.46 2.75 -19.17
N LYS A 138 2.49 2.66 -18.27
CA LYS A 138 1.07 2.49 -18.56
C LYS A 138 0.24 3.49 -17.78
N ASP A 139 -0.94 3.82 -18.30
CA ASP A 139 -1.95 4.53 -17.53
C ASP A 139 -2.39 3.71 -16.31
N ALA A 140 -2.51 4.40 -15.18
CA ALA A 140 -2.96 3.91 -13.90
C ALA A 140 -4.07 4.82 -13.32
N SER A 141 -4.76 5.57 -14.18
CA SER A 141 -5.78 6.55 -13.79
C SER A 141 -7.11 5.90 -13.39
N GLY A 142 -7.30 4.62 -13.71
CA GLY A 142 -8.52 3.86 -13.40
C GLY A 142 -8.70 3.56 -11.90
N PRO A 143 -9.94 3.21 -11.48
CA PRO A 143 -10.31 3.05 -10.06
C PRO A 143 -9.61 1.89 -9.34
N LYS A 144 -8.93 1.00 -10.08
CA LYS A 144 -8.13 -0.10 -9.51
C LYS A 144 -6.81 0.38 -8.89
N GLU A 145 -6.25 1.47 -9.40
CA GLU A 145 -4.92 1.95 -9.03
C GLU A 145 -4.97 3.39 -8.47
N LYS A 146 -5.82 4.25 -9.05
CA LYS A 146 -6.11 5.58 -8.52
C LYS A 146 -7.32 5.53 -7.60
N LEU A 147 -7.09 5.18 -6.35
CA LEU A 147 -8.14 5.21 -5.32
C LEU A 147 -8.41 6.67 -4.94
N GLU A 148 -9.58 7.20 -5.30
CA GLU A 148 -9.94 8.62 -5.11
C GLU A 148 -9.82 9.10 -3.65
N ILE A 149 -10.06 8.21 -2.69
CA ILE A 149 -9.90 8.50 -1.25
C ILE A 149 -8.43 8.80 -0.90
N TYR A 150 -7.48 8.15 -1.58
CA TYR A 150 -6.04 8.21 -1.26
C TYR A 150 -5.31 9.27 -2.08
N LYS A 151 -5.83 9.62 -3.27
CA LYS A 151 -5.26 10.62 -4.17
C LYS A 151 -6.34 11.56 -4.70
N PRO A 152 -7.03 12.31 -3.82
CA PRO A 152 -8.26 13.04 -4.19
C PRO A 152 -8.02 14.18 -5.18
N THR A 153 -6.81 14.76 -5.21
CA THR A 153 -6.47 15.85 -6.15
C THR A 153 -5.82 15.35 -7.44
N ALA A 154 -5.57 14.04 -7.57
CA ALA A 154 -4.99 13.48 -8.79
C ALA A 154 -6.06 13.21 -9.85
N ARG A 155 -5.86 13.77 -11.05
CA ARG A 155 -6.71 13.47 -12.19
C ARG A 155 -6.20 12.26 -12.96
N TYR A 156 -4.91 12.22 -13.23
CA TYR A 156 -4.26 11.16 -14.00
C TYR A 156 -3.16 10.51 -13.18
N CYS A 157 -2.91 9.22 -13.39
CA CYS A 157 -1.74 8.55 -12.84
C CYS A 157 -1.15 7.60 -13.87
N ILE A 158 0.15 7.35 -13.78
CA ILE A 158 0.87 6.37 -14.58
C ILE A 158 1.71 5.49 -13.67
N ARG A 159 1.99 4.28 -14.14
CA ARG A 159 2.85 3.33 -13.45
C ARG A 159 3.93 2.77 -14.38
N SER A 160 5.15 2.65 -13.88
CA SER A 160 6.23 1.98 -14.59
C SER A 160 5.96 0.47 -14.62
N MET A 161 6.18 -0.16 -15.76
CA MET A 161 6.08 -1.61 -15.90
C MET A 161 7.29 -2.31 -15.30
N LEU A 162 7.09 -3.55 -14.81
CA LEU A 162 8.19 -4.41 -14.43
C LEU A 162 9.01 -4.82 -15.67
N SER A 163 10.33 -4.88 -15.49
CA SER A 163 11.27 -5.42 -16.47
C SER A 163 11.87 -6.72 -15.95
N LEU A 164 12.30 -7.61 -16.85
CA LEU A 164 13.05 -8.82 -16.48
C LEU A 164 14.41 -8.48 -15.84
N GLU A 165 14.91 -7.27 -16.08
CA GLU A 165 16.15 -6.74 -15.50
C GLU A 165 15.93 -6.09 -14.12
N SER A 166 14.68 -5.89 -13.69
CA SER A 166 14.37 -5.28 -12.40
C SER A 166 14.80 -6.21 -11.27
N THR A 167 15.56 -5.70 -10.29
CA THR A 167 15.97 -6.47 -9.11
C THR A 167 14.94 -6.44 -7.98
N THR A 168 13.85 -5.70 -8.21
CA THR A 168 12.74 -5.49 -7.28
C THR A 168 11.40 -5.74 -7.99
N LEU A 169 10.36 -5.96 -7.18
CA LEU A 169 8.98 -6.05 -7.63
C LEU A 169 8.27 -4.69 -7.60
N ALA A 170 9.03 -3.63 -7.35
CA ALA A 170 8.52 -2.29 -7.19
C ALA A 170 8.14 -1.67 -8.54
N ALA A 171 7.20 -0.73 -8.48
CA ALA A 171 6.83 0.08 -9.63
C ALA A 171 6.74 1.54 -9.20
N GLN A 172 7.32 2.44 -10.01
CA GLN A 172 7.11 3.86 -9.83
C GLN A 172 5.67 4.19 -10.21
N HIS A 173 4.99 4.94 -9.35
CA HIS A 173 3.66 5.46 -9.61
C HIS A 173 3.71 6.98 -9.49
N CYS A 174 3.23 7.67 -10.52
CA CYS A 174 3.28 9.12 -10.64
C CYS A 174 1.86 9.61 -10.91
N CYS A 175 1.46 10.70 -10.26
CA CYS A 175 0.12 11.27 -10.43
C CYS A 175 0.20 12.74 -10.82
N TYR A 176 -0.80 13.18 -11.57
CA TYR A 176 -0.86 14.46 -12.24
C TYR A 176 -2.20 15.13 -11.95
N ASP A 177 -2.17 16.45 -11.90
CA ASP A 177 -3.37 17.27 -11.76
C ASP A 177 -4.19 17.30 -13.06
N ASP A 178 -5.26 18.09 -13.05
CA ASP A 178 -6.13 18.35 -14.20
C ASP A 178 -5.40 19.01 -15.37
N SER A 179 -4.33 19.75 -15.09
CA SER A 179 -3.44 20.40 -16.05
C SER A 179 -2.33 19.48 -16.58
N MET A 180 -2.38 18.18 -16.27
CA MET A 180 -1.39 17.18 -16.65
C MET A 180 0.02 17.45 -16.10
N GLN A 181 0.15 18.24 -15.04
CA GLN A 181 1.43 18.50 -14.37
C GLN A 181 1.64 17.53 -13.22
N LEU A 182 2.88 17.08 -13.04
CA LEU A 182 3.23 16.15 -11.97
C LEU A 182 2.89 16.77 -10.61
N ILE A 183 2.14 16.05 -9.78
CA ILE A 183 1.90 16.41 -8.39
C ILE A 183 3.13 15.95 -7.59
N THR A 184 4.03 16.87 -7.29
CA THR A 184 5.32 16.58 -6.66
C THR A 184 5.23 16.45 -5.14
N ARG A 185 4.15 16.95 -4.52
CA ARG A 185 3.92 16.92 -3.07
C ARG A 185 2.42 16.99 -2.74
N GLY A 186 2.06 16.83 -1.47
CA GLY A 186 0.66 16.92 -1.02
C GLY A 186 -0.14 15.63 -1.18
N LYS A 187 -1.45 15.72 -0.94
CA LYS A 187 -2.36 14.56 -0.82
C LYS A 187 -2.67 13.84 -2.13
N GLY A 188 -2.42 14.46 -3.29
CA GLY A 188 -2.59 13.84 -4.60
C GLY A 188 -1.32 13.21 -5.18
N ALA A 189 -0.18 13.36 -4.52
CA ALA A 189 1.10 12.94 -5.07
C ALA A 189 1.17 11.40 -5.24
N GLY A 190 1.76 10.95 -6.33
CA GLY A 190 2.07 9.55 -6.56
C GLY A 190 3.27 9.11 -5.72
N THR A 191 3.20 7.93 -5.11
CA THR A 191 4.28 7.34 -4.31
C THR A 191 4.70 6.02 -4.92
N PRO A 192 5.98 5.62 -4.85
CA PRO A 192 6.41 4.34 -5.42
C PRO A 192 5.73 3.16 -4.70
N ASN A 193 5.24 2.21 -5.48
CA ASN A 193 4.71 0.95 -4.98
C ASN A 193 5.88 -0.02 -4.79
N LEU A 194 6.06 -0.55 -3.59
CA LEU A 194 7.06 -1.60 -3.34
C LEU A 194 6.67 -2.91 -4.02
N ILE A 195 5.37 -3.16 -4.20
CA ILE A 195 4.87 -4.30 -4.96
C ILE A 195 3.96 -3.78 -6.08
N SER A 196 4.36 -4.00 -7.32
CA SER A 196 3.53 -3.69 -8.48
C SER A 196 2.21 -4.46 -8.40
N ILE A 197 1.10 -3.77 -8.62
CA ILE A 197 -0.23 -4.38 -8.70
C ILE A 197 -0.34 -5.45 -9.81
N GLU A 198 0.45 -5.31 -10.89
CA GLU A 198 0.56 -6.33 -11.95
C GLU A 198 1.17 -7.65 -11.46
N PHE A 199 1.99 -7.60 -10.40
CA PHE A 199 2.55 -8.79 -9.77
C PHE A 199 1.58 -9.40 -8.77
N SER A 200 1.05 -8.59 -7.84
CA SER A 200 0.08 -9.06 -6.86
C SER A 200 -0.70 -7.90 -6.25
N ALA A 201 -2.00 -7.84 -6.54
CA ALA A 201 -2.90 -6.86 -5.94
C ALA A 201 -3.04 -7.02 -4.42
N GLU A 202 -3.02 -8.27 -3.91
CA GLU A 202 -3.12 -8.54 -2.47
C GLU A 202 -1.88 -8.01 -1.72
N LEU A 203 -0.68 -8.28 -2.25
CA LEU A 203 0.55 -7.78 -1.64
C LEU A 203 0.69 -6.27 -1.79
N HIS A 204 0.33 -5.71 -2.94
CA HIS A 204 0.26 -4.26 -3.15
C HIS A 204 -0.65 -3.59 -2.10
N TYR A 205 -1.85 -4.12 -1.88
CA TYR A 205 -2.74 -3.61 -0.84
C TYR A 205 -2.09 -3.66 0.54
N LYS A 206 -1.47 -4.79 0.91
CA LYS A 206 -0.86 -4.98 2.23
C LYS A 206 0.37 -4.11 2.48
N VAL A 207 1.18 -3.88 1.45
CA VAL A 207 2.49 -3.22 1.59
C VAL A 207 2.42 -1.73 1.28
N ASP A 208 1.61 -1.33 0.31
CA ASP A 208 1.62 0.04 -0.22
C ASP A 208 0.39 0.85 0.22
N ILE A 209 -0.76 0.21 0.44
CA ILE A 209 -2.04 0.88 0.77
C ILE A 209 -2.34 0.83 2.28
N LEU A 210 -2.22 -0.33 2.93
CA LEU A 210 -2.48 -0.48 4.37
C LEU A 210 -1.74 0.54 5.24
N PRO A 211 -0.47 0.90 4.99
CA PRO A 211 0.19 1.90 5.83
C PRO A 211 -0.47 3.27 5.81
N TRP A 212 -1.04 3.69 4.68
CA TRP A 212 -1.81 4.93 4.61
C TRP A 212 -3.07 4.86 5.46
N ILE A 213 -3.77 3.71 5.46
CA ILE A 213 -4.96 3.46 6.29
C ILE A 213 -4.59 3.47 7.78
N ILE A 214 -3.46 2.86 8.13
CA ILE A 214 -2.94 2.82 9.50
C ILE A 214 -2.59 4.23 10.00
N CYS A 215 -2.13 5.11 9.10
CA CYS A 215 -1.96 6.54 9.35
C CYS A 215 -3.28 7.33 9.33
N LYS A 216 -4.44 6.66 9.36
CA LYS A 216 -5.79 7.27 9.40
C LYS A 216 -6.06 8.28 8.27
N GLY A 217 -5.33 8.17 7.17
CA GLY A 217 -5.41 9.12 6.06
C GLY A 217 -4.53 10.37 6.21
N ASP A 218 -3.70 10.48 7.26
CA ASP A 218 -2.62 11.45 7.34
C ASP A 218 -1.55 11.12 6.30
N TRP A 219 -1.76 11.67 5.10
CA TRP A 219 -0.87 11.52 3.97
C TRP A 219 0.53 12.10 4.25
N SER A 220 0.66 13.04 5.17
CA SER A 220 1.92 13.73 5.42
C SER A 220 2.95 12.80 6.06
N ARG A 221 2.51 12.02 7.04
CA ARG A 221 3.30 10.98 7.72
C ARG A 221 3.60 9.81 6.80
N TYR A 222 2.62 9.40 6.00
CA TYR A 222 2.85 8.38 4.98
C TYR A 222 3.93 8.82 3.98
N ASN A 223 3.84 10.05 3.47
CA ASN A 223 4.80 10.58 2.50
C ASN A 223 6.19 10.79 3.08
N GLU A 224 6.34 11.01 4.40
CA GLU A 224 7.65 11.04 5.04
C GLU A 224 8.39 9.69 4.90
N ALA A 225 7.67 8.58 5.09
CA ALA A 225 8.22 7.23 4.94
C ALA A 225 8.19 6.71 3.47
N ARG A 226 7.34 7.29 2.63
CA ARG A 226 7.15 6.97 1.21
C ARG A 226 7.09 8.25 0.37
N PRO A 227 8.23 8.92 0.15
CA PRO A 227 8.23 10.20 -0.54
C PRO A 227 7.78 10.09 -2.00
N PRO A 228 7.00 11.06 -2.49
CA PRO A 228 6.76 11.22 -3.92
C PRO A 228 8.05 11.39 -4.70
N ASN A 229 8.06 10.94 -5.95
CA ASN A 229 9.24 11.01 -6.80
C ASN A 229 9.26 12.33 -7.61
N ASN A 230 10.17 13.24 -7.27
CA ASN A 230 10.50 14.42 -8.08
C ASN A 230 11.96 14.35 -8.59
N GLY A 231 12.39 13.18 -9.07
CA GLY A 231 13.79 12.95 -9.49
C GLY A 231 14.24 13.83 -10.67
N GLN A 232 13.30 14.34 -11.47
CA GLN A 232 13.58 15.26 -12.58
C GLN A 232 13.59 16.74 -12.20
N LYS A 233 13.37 17.08 -10.91
CA LYS A 233 13.31 18.48 -10.42
C LYS A 233 12.24 19.30 -11.15
N CYS A 234 11.06 18.73 -11.30
CA CYS A 234 9.89 19.42 -11.82
C CYS A 234 9.48 20.56 -10.89
N THR A 235 8.77 21.54 -11.45
CA THR A 235 8.13 22.62 -10.67
C THR A 235 7.29 22.04 -9.55
N GLU A 236 7.38 22.66 -8.37
CA GLU A 236 6.62 22.20 -7.22
C GLU A 236 5.12 22.39 -7.45
N ASN A 237 4.37 21.32 -7.22
CA ASN A 237 2.92 21.27 -7.40
C ASN A 237 2.33 20.39 -6.28
N PRO A 238 1.39 20.89 -5.46
CA PRO A 238 0.75 22.20 -5.52
C PRO A 238 1.63 23.36 -5.00
N SER A 239 1.10 24.58 -5.04
CA SER A 239 1.74 25.79 -4.49
C SER A 239 2.05 25.66 -2.99
N ASP A 240 2.93 26.50 -2.45
CA ASP A 240 3.28 26.44 -1.01
C ASP A 240 2.07 26.67 -0.12
N GLU A 241 1.20 27.61 -0.49
CA GLU A 241 -0.03 27.93 0.23
C GLU A 241 -0.99 26.74 0.25
N ASP A 242 -1.24 26.14 -0.90
CA ASP A 242 -2.12 24.97 -1.02
C ASP A 242 -1.54 23.75 -0.30
N TYR A 243 -0.23 23.53 -0.40
CA TYR A 243 0.45 22.45 0.30
C TYR A 243 0.31 22.61 1.82
N TYR A 244 0.51 23.82 2.35
CA TYR A 244 0.41 24.09 3.78
C TYR A 244 -1.01 23.88 4.29
N LYS A 245 -2.01 24.31 3.52
CA LYS A 245 -3.42 24.05 3.82
C LYS A 245 -3.73 22.54 3.86
N GLN A 246 -3.29 21.80 2.86
CA GLN A 246 -3.44 20.33 2.83
C GLN A 246 -2.75 19.65 4.02
N PHE A 247 -1.61 20.19 4.46
CA PHE A 247 -0.84 19.65 5.58
C PHE A 247 -1.52 19.91 6.92
N GLN A 248 -2.11 21.10 7.11
CA GLN A 248 -2.92 21.41 8.29
C GLN A 248 -4.15 20.50 8.36
N GLU A 249 -4.88 20.35 7.26
CA GLU A 249 -6.04 19.44 7.16
C GLU A 249 -5.68 17.99 7.55
N ALA A 250 -4.48 17.52 7.19
CA ALA A 250 -4.06 16.14 7.47
C ALA A 250 -3.83 15.85 8.96
N ARG A 251 -3.43 16.87 9.73
CA ARG A 251 -3.10 16.73 11.16
C ARG A 251 -4.31 16.82 12.09
N GLU A 252 -5.48 17.15 11.55
CA GLU A 252 -6.74 17.23 12.29
C GLU A 252 -7.44 15.86 12.43
N TYR A 253 -6.91 14.81 11.81
CA TYR A 253 -7.42 13.43 11.80
C TYR A 253 -6.51 12.44 12.54
#